data_AF-A0A1Y3S374-F1
#
_entry.id   AF-A0A1Y3S374-F1
#
_cell.length_a   1.000
_cell.length_b   1.000
_cell.length_c   1.000
_cell.angle_alpha   90.00
_cell.angle_beta   90.00
_cell.angle_gamma   90.00
#
_symmetry.space_group_name_H-M   'P 1'
#
loop_
_entity.id
_entity.type
_entity.pdbx_description
1 polymer ?
#
loop_
_entity_poly.entity_id
_entity_poly.type
_entity_poly.pdbx_seq_one_letter_code
_entity_poly.pdbx_strand_id
1 'polypeptide(L)'
;MILVQHWYDGTPPQQGENRGSFRFDDGTMVTAAVRRPGSAMLLVAPDELDGIVWLKKDGEKILWREGDDLINGERFFAMEQLCYSDAATVSINKRALAVFDYLKHVHPDDSDETVAASMGYTPAAIQRIQDAELAQDDGYDDEEPDEDDTPEEEDGETEENPMIPFDFA
;
A
#
# COMPACT_ATOMS: atom_id res chain seq x y z
N MET A 1 20.20 10.57 14.81
CA MET A 1 21.13 11.55 14.18
C MET A 1 20.31 12.48 13.29
N ILE A 2 20.44 13.81 13.42
CA ILE A 2 19.77 14.76 12.51
C ILE A 2 20.67 14.97 11.31
N LEU A 3 20.17 14.67 10.11
CA LEU A 3 20.86 15.01 8.88
C LEU A 3 20.44 16.43 8.48
N VAL A 4 21.40 17.34 8.33
CA VAL A 4 21.12 18.68 7.81
C VAL A 4 21.01 18.58 6.29
N GLN A 5 19.78 18.50 5.80
CA GLN A 5 19.51 18.65 4.38
C GLN A 5 19.26 20.12 4.05
N HIS A 6 19.50 20.50 2.81
CA HIS A 6 19.19 21.86 2.36
C HIS A 6 18.09 21.80 1.32
N TRP A 7 17.13 22.69 1.42
CA TRP A 7 16.07 22.86 0.42
C TRP A 7 16.08 24.31 -0.07
N TYR A 8 15.58 24.52 -1.29
CA TYR A 8 15.48 25.85 -1.89
C TYR A 8 14.09 26.43 -1.64
N ASP A 9 14.05 27.52 -0.90
CA ASP A 9 12.85 28.26 -0.56
C ASP A 9 12.56 29.31 -1.64
N GLY A 10 11.53 29.05 -2.45
CA GLY A 10 11.03 29.95 -3.50
C GLY A 10 9.92 30.90 -3.05
N THR A 11 9.55 30.93 -1.75
CA THR A 11 8.49 31.85 -1.32
C THR A 11 8.92 33.31 -1.49
N PRO A 12 7.98 34.23 -1.76
CA PRO A 12 8.26 35.66 -1.77
C PRO A 12 8.97 36.10 -0.48
N PRO A 13 9.90 37.06 -0.55
CA PRO A 13 10.61 37.52 0.64
C PRO A 13 9.62 38.15 1.61
N GLN A 14 9.71 37.74 2.88
CA GLN A 14 8.96 38.39 3.95
C GLN A 14 9.56 39.78 4.23
N GLN A 15 8.80 40.67 4.86
CA GLN A 15 9.27 42.03 5.17
C GLN A 15 10.61 42.00 5.91
N GLY A 16 11.62 42.66 5.33
CA GLY A 16 12.97 42.74 5.90
C GLY A 16 13.96 41.68 5.40
N GLU A 17 13.53 40.67 4.63
CA GLU A 17 14.45 39.73 3.98
C GLU A 17 15.00 40.31 2.68
N ASN A 18 16.32 40.55 2.63
CA ASN A 18 16.99 40.94 1.40
C ASN A 18 17.35 39.70 0.57
N ARG A 19 16.43 39.27 -0.30
CA ARG A 19 16.69 38.22 -1.30
C ARG A 19 16.99 38.88 -2.64
N GLY A 20 18.02 38.40 -3.34
CA GLY A 20 18.31 38.85 -4.70
C GLY A 20 17.11 38.62 -5.63
N SER A 21 16.99 39.39 -6.71
CA SER A 21 15.93 39.21 -7.70
C SER A 21 16.49 39.31 -9.11
N PHE A 22 15.96 38.50 -10.01
CA PHE A 22 16.25 38.54 -11.43
C PHE A 22 15.07 39.14 -12.19
N ARG A 23 15.35 39.96 -13.21
CA ARG A 23 14.35 40.55 -14.09
C ARG A 23 14.54 40.01 -15.50
N PHE A 24 13.47 39.47 -16.08
CA PHE A 24 13.43 39.08 -17.49
C PHE A 24 13.15 40.30 -18.38
N ASP A 25 13.49 40.21 -19.67
CA ASP A 25 13.31 41.29 -20.65
C ASP A 25 11.83 41.66 -20.87
N ASP A 26 10.91 40.72 -20.61
CA ASP A 26 9.46 40.92 -20.64
C ASP A 26 8.90 41.67 -19.41
N GLY A 27 9.77 42.01 -18.45
CA GLY A 27 9.43 42.71 -17.22
C GLY A 27 9.10 41.80 -16.04
N THR A 28 9.03 40.49 -16.22
CA THR A 28 8.78 39.52 -15.14
C THR A 28 9.90 39.56 -14.11
N MET A 29 9.54 39.67 -12.83
CA MET A 29 10.47 39.67 -11.70
C MET A 29 10.40 38.34 -10.98
N VAL A 30 11.54 37.67 -10.81
CA VAL A 30 11.64 36.42 -10.03
C VAL A 30 12.60 36.65 -8.86
N THR A 31 12.13 36.36 -7.66
CA THR A 31 13.00 36.36 -6.47
C THR A 31 13.91 35.14 -6.48
N ALA A 32 15.18 35.32 -6.15
CA ALA A 32 16.11 34.23 -5.97
C ALA A 32 15.66 33.33 -4.82
N ALA A 33 15.63 32.02 -5.08
CA ALA A 33 15.36 31.03 -4.05
C ALA A 33 16.50 31.02 -3.02
N VAL A 34 16.16 30.89 -1.73
CA VAL A 34 17.15 30.85 -0.64
C VAL A 34 17.37 29.42 -0.20
N ARG A 35 18.64 29.02 -0.08
CA ARG A 35 19.00 27.71 0.48
C ARG A 35 18.76 27.73 1.99
N ARG A 36 17.76 26.99 2.46
CA ARG A 36 17.41 26.87 3.89
C ARG A 36 17.90 25.53 4.45
N PRO A 37 18.44 25.50 5.68
CA PRO A 37 18.65 24.25 6.39
C PRO A 37 17.29 23.65 6.74
N GLY A 38 17.09 22.39 6.38
CA GLY A 38 16.01 21.53 6.84
C GLY A 38 16.56 20.41 7.71
N SER A 39 15.73 19.89 8.60
CA SER A 39 16.08 18.73 9.41
C SER A 39 15.44 17.49 8.79
N ALA A 40 16.26 16.51 8.39
CA ALA A 40 15.79 15.15 8.18
C ALA A 40 16.10 14.35 9.45
N MET A 41 15.10 13.66 9.98
CA MET A 41 15.32 12.70 11.05
C MET A 41 15.62 11.34 10.43
N LEU A 42 16.73 10.73 10.83
CA LEU A 42 16.92 9.30 10.60
C LEU A 42 15.88 8.57 11.46
N LEU A 43 14.85 8.05 10.81
CA LEU A 43 13.77 7.33 11.49
C LEU A 43 14.21 5.92 11.87
N VAL A 44 15.07 5.30 11.05
CA VAL A 44 15.50 3.92 11.19
C VAL A 44 16.96 3.80 10.72
N ALA A 45 17.79 3.10 11.49
CA ALA A 45 19.18 2.83 11.11
C ALA A 45 19.25 1.77 9.99
N PRO A 46 20.33 1.70 9.19
CA PRO A 46 20.42 0.74 8.08
C PRO A 46 20.23 -0.73 8.51
N ASP A 47 20.71 -1.11 9.68
CA ASP A 47 20.57 -2.43 10.29
C ASP A 47 19.16 -2.72 10.83
N GLU A 48 18.34 -1.70 11.02
CA GLU A 48 16.95 -1.81 11.45
C GLU A 48 15.96 -1.84 10.27
N LEU A 49 16.42 -1.53 9.04
CA LEU A 49 15.57 -1.50 7.83
C LEU A 49 14.85 -2.83 7.59
N ASP A 50 15.52 -3.95 7.86
CA ASP A 50 14.95 -5.30 7.70
C ASP A 50 13.77 -5.55 8.66
N GLY A 51 13.73 -4.87 9.80
CA GLY A 51 12.64 -4.94 10.76
C GLY A 51 11.44 -4.03 10.44
N ILE A 52 11.53 -3.15 9.43
CA ILE A 52 10.41 -2.27 9.09
C ILE A 52 9.33 -3.08 8.39
N VAL A 53 8.12 -3.13 8.99
CA VAL A 53 6.93 -3.73 8.37
C VAL A 53 6.12 -2.70 7.58
N TRP A 54 5.97 -1.49 8.12
CA TRP A 54 5.31 -0.37 7.44
C TRP A 54 5.76 0.99 7.98
N LEU A 55 5.46 2.04 7.23
CA LEU A 55 5.56 3.42 7.68
C LEU A 55 4.29 4.16 7.29
N LYS A 56 3.77 4.97 8.22
CA LYS A 56 2.58 5.80 7.99
C LYS A 56 2.93 7.27 8.06
N LYS A 57 2.33 8.06 7.18
CA LYS A 57 2.34 9.52 7.20
C LYS A 57 0.90 9.99 7.31
N ASP A 58 0.61 10.79 8.32
CA ASP A 58 -0.74 11.32 8.59
C ASP A 58 -1.85 10.25 8.65
N GLY A 59 -1.49 9.03 9.07
CA GLY A 59 -2.40 7.88 9.15
C GLY A 59 -2.41 6.97 7.92
N GLU A 60 -1.88 7.41 6.78
CA GLU A 60 -1.83 6.67 5.52
C GLU A 60 -0.53 5.87 5.38
N LYS A 61 -0.61 4.63 4.89
CA LYS A 61 0.53 3.71 4.74
C LYS A 61 1.34 4.09 3.50
N ILE A 62 2.54 4.65 3.68
CA ILE A 62 3.37 5.17 2.57
C ILE A 62 4.55 4.26 2.20
N LEU A 63 4.82 3.26 3.03
CA LEU A 63 5.88 2.27 2.83
C LEU A 63 5.45 0.98 3.53
N TRP A 64 5.73 -0.19 2.94
CA TRP A 64 5.46 -1.46 3.60
C TRP A 64 6.26 -2.62 3.05
N ARG A 65 6.33 -3.70 3.81
CA ARG A 65 6.86 -4.98 3.35
C ARG A 65 5.81 -5.77 2.61
N GLU A 66 6.20 -6.31 1.46
CA GLU A 66 5.53 -7.40 0.76
C GLU A 66 6.50 -8.57 0.74
N GLY A 67 6.35 -9.53 1.66
CA GLY A 67 7.40 -10.50 1.96
C GLY A 67 8.70 -9.80 2.38
N ASP A 68 9.80 -10.14 1.73
CA ASP A 68 11.12 -9.53 2.00
C ASP A 68 11.36 -8.20 1.27
N ASP A 69 10.42 -7.71 0.47
CA ASP A 69 10.60 -6.51 -0.35
C ASP A 69 9.94 -5.29 0.28
N LEU A 70 10.65 -4.16 0.27
CA LEU A 70 10.15 -2.89 0.79
C LEU A 70 9.52 -2.05 -0.33
N ILE A 71 8.20 -1.92 -0.29
CA ILE A 71 7.38 -1.26 -1.29
C ILE A 71 7.30 0.24 -1.02
N ASN A 72 7.51 1.03 -2.07
CA ASN A 72 7.33 2.48 -2.05
C ASN A 72 5.86 2.82 -2.36
N GLY A 73 5.06 2.94 -1.31
CA GLY A 73 3.64 3.22 -1.39
C GLY A 73 3.29 4.56 -2.00
N GLU A 74 4.05 5.61 -1.70
CA GLU A 74 3.84 6.93 -2.29
C GLU A 74 3.99 6.90 -3.81
N ARG A 75 5.00 6.19 -4.31
CA ARG A 75 5.19 6.01 -5.75
C ARG A 75 4.05 5.20 -6.37
N PHE A 76 3.59 4.16 -5.66
CA PHE A 76 2.45 3.37 -6.10
C PHE A 76 1.17 4.21 -6.22
N PHE A 77 0.79 4.96 -5.17
CA PHE A 77 -0.41 5.79 -5.20
C PHE A 77 -0.34 6.93 -6.22
N ALA A 78 0.84 7.48 -6.47
CA ALA A 78 1.03 8.46 -7.53
C ALA A 78 0.81 7.82 -8.91
N MET A 79 1.37 6.63 -9.15
CA MET A 79 1.21 5.94 -10.42
C MET A 79 -0.22 5.48 -10.65
N GLU A 80 -0.85 4.94 -9.62
CA GLU A 80 -2.23 4.51 -9.67
C GLU A 80 -3.18 5.66 -10.04
N GLN A 81 -3.06 6.83 -9.43
CA GLN A 81 -3.88 7.99 -9.78
C GLN A 81 -3.71 8.44 -11.23
N LEU A 82 -2.55 8.17 -11.84
CA LEU A 82 -2.28 8.51 -13.25
C LEU A 82 -2.81 7.44 -14.21
N CYS A 83 -2.81 6.17 -13.80
CA CYS A 83 -3.03 5.03 -14.69
C CYS A 83 -4.40 4.35 -14.50
N TYR A 84 -5.04 4.49 -13.33
CA TYR A 84 -6.18 3.67 -12.94
C TYR A 84 -7.23 4.49 -12.16
N SER A 85 -8.46 4.53 -12.68
CA SER A 85 -9.53 5.41 -12.16
C SER A 85 -10.72 4.69 -11.53
N ASP A 86 -10.75 3.35 -11.56
CA ASP A 86 -11.92 2.60 -11.12
C ASP A 86 -11.51 1.37 -10.33
N ALA A 87 -11.36 1.53 -9.01
CA ALA A 87 -11.87 0.54 -8.06
C ALA A 87 -11.67 1.04 -6.62
N ALA A 88 -12.71 1.65 -6.05
CA ALA A 88 -12.71 2.07 -4.65
C ALA A 88 -12.85 0.90 -3.65
N THR A 89 -13.02 -0.34 -4.12
CA THR A 89 -13.43 -1.51 -3.31
C THR A 89 -12.54 -2.75 -3.45
N VAL A 90 -11.37 -2.65 -4.06
CA VAL A 90 -10.42 -3.77 -4.22
C VAL A 90 -9.20 -3.64 -3.29
N SER A 91 -8.59 -4.78 -2.95
CA SER A 91 -7.37 -4.85 -2.14
C SER A 91 -6.21 -4.08 -2.81
N ILE A 92 -5.23 -3.65 -2.01
CA ILE A 92 -3.99 -3.03 -2.51
C ILE A 92 -3.28 -3.98 -3.50
N ASN A 93 -3.33 -5.28 -3.24
CA ASN A 93 -2.76 -6.31 -4.09
C ASN A 93 -3.38 -6.33 -5.48
N LYS A 94 -4.72 -6.40 -5.58
CA LYS A 94 -5.42 -6.33 -6.87
C LYS A 94 -5.14 -5.03 -7.62
N ARG A 95 -5.05 -3.91 -6.90
CA ARG A 95 -4.70 -2.60 -7.48
C ARG A 95 -3.28 -2.60 -8.03
N ALA A 96 -2.33 -3.19 -7.30
CA ALA A 96 -0.96 -3.33 -7.75
C ALA A 96 -0.87 -4.14 -9.05
N LEU A 97 -1.57 -5.28 -9.13
CA LEU A 97 -1.63 -6.07 -10.37
C LEU A 97 -2.23 -5.29 -11.54
N ALA A 98 -3.37 -4.62 -11.31
CA ALA A 98 -4.02 -3.82 -12.35
C ALA A 98 -3.12 -2.70 -12.89
N VAL A 99 -2.40 -1.99 -12.01
CA VAL A 99 -1.44 -0.95 -12.42
C VAL A 99 -0.25 -1.57 -13.16
N PHE A 100 0.28 -2.70 -12.70
CA PHE A 100 1.38 -3.39 -13.34
C PHE A 100 1.01 -3.85 -14.76
N ASP A 101 -0.14 -4.51 -14.92
CA ASP A 101 -0.64 -5.00 -16.21
C ASP A 101 -0.88 -3.85 -17.19
N TYR A 102 -1.45 -2.74 -16.70
CA TYR A 102 -1.60 -1.52 -17.50
C TYR A 102 -0.25 -0.99 -18.00
N LEU A 103 0.75 -0.88 -17.12
CA LEU A 103 2.07 -0.39 -17.49
C LEU A 103 2.78 -1.33 -18.47
N LYS A 104 2.66 -2.65 -18.30
CA LYS A 104 3.16 -3.63 -19.28
C LYS A 104 2.49 -3.50 -20.63
N HIS A 105 1.19 -3.18 -20.66
CA HIS A 105 0.46 -2.97 -21.89
C HIS A 105 0.90 -1.69 -22.63
N VAL A 106 1.11 -0.59 -21.89
CA VAL A 106 1.54 0.70 -22.47
C VAL A 106 3.04 0.70 -22.84
N HIS A 107 3.85 -0.06 -22.12
CA HIS A 107 5.30 -0.17 -22.32
C HIS A 107 5.72 -1.63 -22.55
N PRO A 108 5.35 -2.24 -23.71
CA PRO A 108 5.59 -3.65 -23.97
C PRO A 108 7.08 -4.02 -24.11
N ASP A 109 7.92 -3.05 -24.48
CA ASP A 109 9.37 -3.22 -24.61
C ASP A 109 10.11 -3.12 -23.26
N ASP A 110 9.44 -2.61 -22.22
CA ASP A 110 10.04 -2.49 -20.89
C ASP A 110 10.03 -3.83 -20.16
N SER A 111 11.16 -4.12 -19.50
CA SER A 111 11.29 -5.28 -18.63
C SER A 111 10.39 -5.18 -17.40
N ASP A 112 10.04 -6.32 -16.81
CA ASP A 112 9.24 -6.38 -15.58
C ASP A 112 9.90 -5.61 -14.44
N GLU A 113 11.23 -5.61 -14.40
CA GLU A 113 12.02 -4.82 -13.45
C GLU A 113 11.81 -3.32 -13.61
N THR A 114 11.85 -2.83 -14.85
CA THR A 114 11.61 -1.41 -15.15
C THR A 114 10.18 -1.03 -14.78
N VAL A 115 9.21 -1.86 -15.17
CA VAL A 115 7.80 -1.60 -14.91
C VAL A 115 7.48 -1.63 -13.41
N ALA A 116 7.90 -2.66 -12.68
CA ALA A 116 7.69 -2.76 -11.23
C ALA A 116 8.34 -1.57 -10.50
N ALA A 117 9.58 -1.22 -10.85
CA ALA A 117 10.28 -0.11 -10.24
C ALA A 117 9.59 1.24 -10.51
N SER A 118 8.96 1.40 -11.68
CA SER A 118 8.25 2.63 -12.05
C SER A 118 7.06 2.93 -11.13
N MET A 119 6.40 1.88 -10.62
CA MET A 119 5.26 1.96 -9.69
C MET A 119 5.64 1.74 -8.22
N GLY A 120 6.94 1.58 -7.90
CA GLY A 120 7.41 1.46 -6.51
C GLY A 120 7.48 0.04 -5.96
N TYR A 121 7.42 -0.98 -6.83
CA TYR A 121 7.52 -2.39 -6.48
C TYR A 121 8.84 -3.00 -7.00
N THR A 122 9.11 -4.22 -6.55
CA THR A 122 10.09 -5.11 -7.17
C THR A 122 9.35 -6.23 -7.94
N PRO A 123 9.98 -6.85 -8.95
CA PRO A 123 9.36 -7.97 -9.67
C PRO A 123 8.99 -9.14 -8.74
N ALA A 124 9.82 -9.42 -7.74
CA ALA A 124 9.57 -10.49 -6.78
C ALA A 124 8.32 -10.22 -5.92
N ALA A 125 8.09 -8.96 -5.54
CA ALA A 125 6.88 -8.57 -4.83
C ALA A 125 5.63 -8.71 -5.70
N ILE A 126 5.69 -8.28 -6.97
CA ILE A 126 4.58 -8.45 -7.91
C ILE A 126 4.26 -9.94 -8.11
N GLN A 127 5.28 -10.78 -8.33
CA GLN A 127 5.09 -12.22 -8.50
C GLN A 127 4.42 -12.84 -7.26
N ARG A 128 4.86 -12.50 -6.05
CA ARG A 128 4.23 -13.01 -4.82
C ARG A 128 2.78 -12.59 -4.69
N ILE A 129 2.45 -11.36 -5.08
CA ILE A 129 1.07 -10.89 -5.10
C ILE A 129 0.26 -11.70 -6.13
N GLN A 130 0.79 -11.95 -7.34
CA GLN A 130 0.14 -12.78 -8.34
C GLN A 130 -0.12 -14.20 -7.82
N ASP A 131 0.88 -14.82 -7.22
CA ASP A 131 0.77 -16.17 -6.64
C ASP A 131 -0.28 -16.21 -5.52
N ALA A 132 -0.32 -15.19 -4.66
CA ALA A 132 -1.26 -15.10 -3.55
C ALA A 132 -2.70 -14.83 -4.01
N GLU A 133 -2.90 -14.03 -5.06
CA GLU A 133 -4.24 -13.79 -5.63
C GLU A 133 -4.75 -15.02 -6.40
N LEU A 134 -3.87 -15.76 -7.07
CA LEU A 134 -4.23 -17.03 -7.72
C LEU A 134 -4.66 -18.08 -6.68
N ALA A 135 -3.97 -18.14 -5.53
CA ALA A 135 -4.29 -19.02 -4.41
C ALA A 135 -5.51 -18.59 -3.56
N GLN A 136 -6.17 -17.49 -3.93
CA GLN A 136 -7.48 -17.13 -3.36
C GLN A 136 -8.64 -17.53 -4.29
N ASP A 137 -8.37 -17.75 -5.58
CA ASP A 137 -9.36 -18.07 -6.59
C ASP A 137 -9.67 -19.59 -6.65
N ASP A 138 -8.88 -20.42 -5.97
CA ASP A 138 -8.84 -21.87 -6.11
C ASP A 138 -9.49 -22.67 -4.97
N GLY A 139 -10.33 -22.09 -4.09
CA GLY A 139 -10.95 -22.94 -3.06
C GLY A 139 -11.83 -22.33 -1.96
N TYR A 140 -12.76 -21.45 -2.31
CA TYR A 140 -14.03 -21.35 -1.56
C TYR A 140 -15.18 -21.31 -2.58
N ASP A 141 -15.29 -22.38 -3.37
CA ASP A 141 -16.63 -22.79 -3.78
C ASP A 141 -17.35 -23.13 -2.47
N ASP A 142 -18.39 -22.36 -2.17
CA ASP A 142 -19.43 -22.68 -1.19
C ASP A 142 -20.06 -23.99 -1.70
N GLU A 143 -19.38 -25.13 -1.49
CA GLU A 143 -20.05 -26.43 -1.51
C GLU A 143 -21.05 -26.36 -0.35
N GLU A 144 -22.26 -25.87 -0.65
CA GLU A 144 -23.42 -26.08 0.21
C GLU A 144 -23.38 -27.53 0.64
N PRO A 145 -23.35 -27.83 1.95
CA PRO A 145 -23.37 -29.22 2.38
C PRO A 145 -24.66 -29.83 1.82
N ASP A 146 -24.52 -30.87 1.00
CA ASP A 146 -25.63 -31.61 0.43
C ASP A 146 -26.65 -31.93 1.55
N GLU A 147 -27.77 -31.21 1.56
CA GLU A 147 -28.92 -31.50 2.42
C GLU A 147 -29.62 -32.76 1.89
N ASP A 148 -28.97 -33.92 1.97
CA ASP A 148 -29.67 -35.19 1.78
C ASP A 148 -29.03 -36.33 2.59
N ASP A 149 -28.94 -36.12 3.91
CA ASP A 149 -28.99 -37.21 4.87
C ASP A 149 -30.14 -36.90 5.84
N THR A 150 -31.38 -37.04 5.35
CA THR A 150 -32.53 -37.20 6.23
C THR A 150 -32.48 -38.61 6.81
N PRO A 151 -32.23 -38.81 8.13
CA PRO A 151 -32.41 -40.12 8.72
C PRO A 151 -33.91 -40.40 8.81
N GLU A 152 -34.33 -41.54 8.29
CA GLU A 152 -35.70 -42.04 8.41
C GLU A 152 -36.21 -41.96 9.85
N GLU A 153 -37.45 -41.47 10.02
CA GLU A 153 -38.08 -41.24 11.33
C GLU A 153 -38.09 -42.50 12.21
N GLU A 154 -37.58 -42.35 13.43
CA GLU A 154 -37.65 -43.35 14.49
C GLU A 154 -39.02 -43.27 15.18
N ASP A 155 -39.87 -44.26 14.91
CA ASP A 155 -41.17 -44.44 15.57
C ASP A 155 -40.99 -45.39 16.77
N GLY A 156 -41.18 -44.91 18.01
CA GLY A 156 -41.04 -45.77 19.20
C GLY A 156 -41.01 -45.11 20.58
N GLU A 157 -42.14 -44.55 21.01
CA GLU A 157 -42.71 -44.45 22.38
C GLU A 157 -41.80 -44.27 23.64
N THR A 158 -41.99 -43.10 24.27
CA THR A 158 -42.00 -42.71 25.70
C THR A 158 -41.56 -43.70 26.80
N GLU A 159 -40.68 -43.26 27.70
CA GLU A 159 -40.82 -43.43 29.16
C GLU A 159 -40.16 -42.26 29.96
N GLU A 160 -40.65 -42.09 31.19
CA GLU A 160 -40.64 -40.90 32.04
C GLU A 160 -39.30 -40.56 32.75
N ASN A 161 -39.07 -39.25 32.96
CA ASN A 161 -38.48 -38.50 34.11
C ASN A 161 -37.68 -39.30 35.21
N PRO A 162 -36.63 -38.76 35.87
CA PRO A 162 -36.60 -37.36 36.32
C PRO A 162 -35.26 -36.59 36.38
N MET A 163 -35.43 -35.28 36.25
CA MET A 163 -34.65 -34.17 36.81
C MET A 163 -33.88 -34.51 38.11
N ILE A 164 -32.55 -34.32 38.12
CA ILE A 164 -31.76 -33.99 39.32
C ILE A 164 -30.64 -32.99 38.93
N PRO A 165 -30.32 -32.01 39.79
CA PRO A 165 -29.84 -30.67 39.41
C PRO A 165 -28.34 -30.43 39.70
N PHE A 166 -27.81 -29.28 39.21
CA PHE A 166 -26.76 -28.46 39.86
C PHE A 166 -25.35 -29.11 39.99
N ASP A 167 -24.19 -28.46 39.98
CA ASP A 167 -23.72 -27.07 39.92
C ASP A 167 -22.16 -27.12 39.84
N PHE A 168 -21.56 -25.93 39.82
CA PHE A 168 -20.20 -25.54 40.25
C PHE A 168 -19.15 -25.21 39.19
N ALA A 169 -18.94 -23.88 39.14
CA ALA A 169 -17.67 -23.18 39.30
C ALA A 169 -16.85 -22.86 38.05
#